data_AF-A0A817NRN4-F1
#
_entry.id   AF-A0A817NRN4-F1
#
_cell.length_a   1.000
_cell.length_b   1.000
_cell.length_c   1.000
_cell.angle_alpha   90.00
_cell.angle_beta   90.00
_cell.angle_gamma   90.00
#
_symmetry.space_group_name_H-M   'P 1'
#
loop_
_entity.id
_entity.type
_entity.pdbx_description
1 polymer ?
#
loop_
_entity_poly.entity_id
_entity_poly.type
_entity_poly.pdbx_seq_one_letter_code
_entity_poly.pdbx_strand_id
1 'polypeptide(L)'
;MPLVSLEEVVEKFVDLLPTIQSHAYIAKQKRKKPADGLSQDESASIMLYTMGWEPLDECLYFVLNDILRSADRQKLKPWFLYLRLFLSGLLRLPLIRDTVQRGIKMGETII
;
A
#
# COMPACT_ATOMS: atom_id res chain seq x y z
N MET A 1 8.74 1.38 16.99
CA MET A 1 9.66 2.11 16.10
C MET A 1 9.32 1.68 14.67
N PRO A 2 8.98 2.59 13.74
CA PRO A 2 8.84 2.18 12.35
C PRO A 2 10.21 1.68 11.86
N LEU A 3 10.24 0.48 11.29
CA LEU A 3 11.47 -0.22 10.92
C LEU A 3 12.18 0.41 9.71
N VAL A 4 11.50 1.28 8.96
CA VAL A 4 11.95 1.90 7.72
C VAL A 4 11.00 3.05 7.33
N SER A 5 11.51 4.11 6.68
CA SER A 5 10.69 5.22 6.17
C SER A 5 9.92 4.83 4.90
N LEU A 6 8.82 5.51 4.58
CA LEU A 6 8.10 5.22 3.34
C LEU A 6 8.97 5.49 2.10
N GLU A 7 9.78 6.56 2.12
CA GLU A 7 10.68 6.94 1.03
C GLU A 7 11.70 5.84 0.72
N GLU A 8 12.36 5.30 1.74
CA GLU A 8 13.35 4.24 1.57
C GLU A 8 12.74 2.95 0.98
N VAL A 9 11.49 2.67 1.35
CA VAL A 9 10.76 1.52 0.81
C VAL A 9 10.45 1.73 -0.68
N VAL A 10 9.89 2.89 -1.05
CA VAL A 10 9.43 3.12 -2.43
C VAL A 10 10.56 3.36 -3.41
N GLU A 11 11.76 3.71 -2.93
CA GLU A 11 12.99 3.79 -3.74
C GLU A 11 13.21 2.52 -4.57
N LYS A 12 12.91 1.37 -3.98
CA LYS A 12 13.09 0.05 -4.62
C LYS A 12 12.12 -0.23 -5.75
N PHE A 13 11.11 0.63 -5.94
CA PHE A 13 10.06 0.46 -6.92
C PHE A 13 10.11 1.49 -8.03
N VAL A 14 11.07 2.43 -8.04
CA VAL A 14 11.13 3.53 -9.02
C VAL A 14 11.21 3.00 -10.46
N ASP A 15 11.96 1.92 -10.70
CA ASP A 15 12.05 1.31 -12.03
C ASP A 15 10.73 0.67 -12.50
N LEU A 16 9.91 0.19 -11.56
CA LEU A 16 8.62 -0.45 -11.83
C LEU A 16 7.46 0.56 -11.86
N LEU A 17 7.57 1.60 -11.04
CA LEU A 17 6.55 2.62 -10.77
C LEU A 17 7.23 4.00 -10.80
N PRO A 18 7.44 4.59 -11.99
CA PRO A 18 8.28 5.78 -12.16
C PRO A 18 7.87 6.99 -11.31
N THR A 19 6.57 7.14 -11.04
CA THR A 19 6.02 8.28 -10.29
C THR A 19 5.78 7.98 -8.80
N ILE A 20 6.22 6.82 -8.29
CA ILE A 20 5.87 6.37 -6.93
C ILE A 20 6.38 7.29 -5.83
N GLN A 21 7.56 7.88 -6.01
CA GLN A 21 8.15 8.81 -5.03
C GLN A 21 7.30 10.07 -4.87
N SER A 22 6.81 10.65 -5.98
CA SER A 22 5.92 11.82 -5.94
C SER A 22 4.61 11.51 -5.20
N HIS A 23 4.06 10.33 -5.44
CA HIS A 23 2.85 9.85 -4.77
C HIS A 23 3.09 9.56 -3.28
N ALA A 24 4.23 8.97 -2.92
CA ALA A 24 4.63 8.77 -1.53
C ALA A 24 4.81 10.10 -0.79
N TYR A 25 5.42 11.10 -1.45
CA TYR A 25 5.55 12.45 -0.92
C TYR A 25 4.17 13.07 -0.64
N ILE A 26 3.25 13.03 -1.61
CA ILE A 26 1.88 13.53 -1.45
C ILE A 26 1.18 12.83 -0.28
N ALA A 27 1.28 11.50 -0.19
CA ALA A 27 0.70 10.72 0.91
C ALA A 27 1.23 11.19 2.27
N LYS A 28 2.55 11.39 2.40
CA LYS A 28 3.16 11.93 3.64
C LYS A 28 2.73 13.34 3.96
N GLN A 29 2.61 14.22 2.96
CA GLN A 29 2.14 15.58 3.17
C GLN A 29 0.70 15.61 3.70
N LYS A 30 -0.17 14.71 3.22
CA LYS A 30 -1.55 14.59 3.72
C LYS A 30 -1.63 13.92 5.09
N ARG A 31 -0.63 13.14 5.50
CA ARG A 31 -0.59 12.39 6.77
C ARG A 31 0.41 12.94 7.81
N LYS A 32 0.67 14.26 7.83
CA LYS A 32 1.60 14.89 8.79
C LYS A 32 1.25 14.69 10.27
N LYS A 33 -0.04 14.59 10.59
CA LYS A 33 -0.55 14.39 11.96
C LYS A 33 -1.51 13.21 11.95
N PRO A 34 -0.99 11.98 11.88
CA PRO A 34 -1.83 10.78 11.83
C PRO A 34 -2.61 10.62 13.16
N ALA A 35 -3.82 10.05 13.06
CA ALA A 35 -4.62 9.67 14.21
C ALA A 35 -4.29 8.23 14.65
N ASP A 36 -4.98 7.73 15.68
CA ASP A 36 -4.99 6.32 16.08
C ASP A 36 -3.61 5.75 16.48
N GLY A 37 -2.68 6.64 16.83
CA GLY A 37 -1.32 6.31 17.25
C GLY A 37 -0.38 5.87 16.12
N LEU A 38 -0.81 5.90 14.86
CA LEU A 38 0.04 5.53 13.72
C LEU A 38 1.25 6.47 13.60
N SER A 39 2.36 5.96 13.10
CA SER A 39 3.43 6.82 12.60
C SER A 39 2.99 7.52 11.30
N GLN A 40 3.67 8.61 10.94
CA GLN A 40 3.41 9.28 9.65
C GLN A 40 3.63 8.30 8.48
N ASP A 41 4.68 7.48 8.53
CA ASP A 41 5.00 6.53 7.46
C ASP A 41 3.97 5.38 7.38
N GLU A 42 3.49 4.88 8.52
CA GLU A 42 2.41 3.88 8.56
C GLU A 42 1.14 4.43 7.92
N SER A 43 0.70 5.62 8.35
CA SER A 43 -0.51 6.26 7.82
C SER A 43 -0.37 6.63 6.34
N ALA A 44 0.81 7.13 5.93
CA ALA A 44 1.11 7.46 4.55
C ALA A 44 1.18 6.21 3.67
N SER A 45 1.68 5.08 4.17
CA SER A 45 1.72 3.81 3.42
C SER A 45 0.32 3.30 3.11
N ILE A 46 -0.62 3.37 4.07
CA ILE A 46 -2.04 3.03 3.87
C ILE A 46 -2.65 3.97 2.84
N MET A 47 -2.40 5.28 2.97
CA MET A 47 -2.90 6.24 2.01
C MET A 47 -2.37 5.97 0.60
N LEU A 48 -1.08 5.70 0.45
CA LEU A 48 -0.45 5.39 -0.83
C LEU A 48 -1.08 4.15 -1.48
N TYR A 49 -1.38 3.11 -0.69
CA TYR A 49 -2.11 1.93 -1.19
C TYR A 49 -3.52 2.30 -1.68
N THR A 50 -4.24 3.17 -0.98
CA THR A 50 -5.61 3.55 -1.40
C THR A 50 -5.67 4.62 -2.49
N MET A 51 -4.53 5.23 -2.84
CA MET A 51 -4.49 6.34 -3.79
C MET A 51 -4.51 5.79 -5.22
N GLY A 52 -5.39 6.35 -6.04
CA GLY A 52 -5.40 6.14 -7.49
C GLY A 52 -4.75 7.32 -8.21
N TRP A 53 -4.04 7.03 -9.29
CA TRP A 53 -3.46 7.98 -10.22
C TRP A 53 -3.44 7.40 -11.64
N GLU A 54 -3.13 8.23 -12.63
CA GLU A 54 -3.00 7.80 -14.02
C GLU A 54 -1.51 7.63 -14.39
N PRO A 55 -1.16 6.58 -15.14
CA PRO A 55 -2.05 5.51 -15.59
C PRO A 55 -2.36 4.50 -14.46
N LEU A 56 -3.56 3.91 -14.51
CA LEU A 56 -4.08 3.05 -13.43
C LEU A 56 -3.20 1.81 -13.16
N ASP A 57 -2.59 1.25 -14.19
CA ASP A 57 -1.71 0.09 -14.12
C ASP A 57 -0.35 0.38 -13.46
N GLU A 58 -0.02 1.65 -13.25
CA GLU A 58 1.11 2.11 -12.43
C GLU A 58 0.70 2.48 -11.00
N CYS A 59 -0.58 2.35 -10.64
CA CYS A 59 -0.99 2.51 -9.25
C CYS A 59 -0.38 1.41 -8.38
N LEU A 60 0.15 1.78 -7.22
CA LEU A 60 0.79 0.84 -6.31
C LEU A 60 -0.14 -0.34 -5.96
N TYR A 61 -1.42 -0.08 -5.68
CA TYR A 61 -2.35 -1.16 -5.34
C TYR A 61 -2.67 -2.06 -6.52
N PHE A 62 -2.66 -1.53 -7.74
CA PHE A 62 -2.93 -2.31 -8.94
C PHE A 62 -1.81 -3.33 -9.14
N VAL A 63 -0.56 -2.85 -9.17
CA VAL A 63 0.63 -3.70 -9.31
C VAL A 63 0.81 -4.65 -8.14
N LEU A 64 0.68 -4.18 -6.90
CA LEU A 64 0.85 -5.04 -5.73
C LEU A 64 -0.21 -6.14 -5.67
N ASN A 65 -1.48 -5.83 -5.98
CA ASN A 65 -2.53 -6.85 -5.97
C ASN A 65 -2.37 -7.87 -7.10
N ASP A 66 -1.80 -7.48 -8.26
CA ASP A 66 -1.42 -8.44 -9.30
C ASP A 66 -0.31 -9.39 -8.81
N ILE A 67 0.75 -8.84 -8.22
CA ILE A 67 1.87 -9.61 -7.66
C ILE A 67 1.42 -10.56 -6.54
N LEU A 68 0.46 -10.14 -5.70
CA LEU A 68 -0.11 -10.98 -4.65
C LEU A 68 -0.89 -12.18 -5.22
N ARG A 69 -1.57 -12.01 -6.37
CA ARG A 69 -2.30 -13.08 -7.07
C ARG A 69 -1.41 -13.99 -7.89
N SER A 70 -0.24 -13.50 -8.32
CA SER A 70 0.74 -14.30 -9.05
C SER A 70 1.17 -15.56 -8.29
N ALA A 71 1.24 -16.70 -8.99
CA ALA A 71 1.75 -17.95 -8.45
C ALA A 71 3.26 -17.86 -8.10
N ASP A 72 4.00 -17.01 -8.80
CA ASP A 72 5.41 -16.77 -8.52
C ASP A 72 5.60 -15.92 -7.27
N ARG A 73 5.94 -16.58 -6.16
CA ARG A 73 6.19 -15.94 -4.86
C ARG A 73 7.51 -15.16 -4.82
N GLN A 74 8.43 -15.34 -5.77
CA GLN A 74 9.67 -14.57 -5.83
C GLN A 74 9.37 -13.09 -6.15
N LYS A 75 8.35 -12.82 -6.97
CA LYS A 75 7.89 -11.46 -7.29
C LYS A 75 7.46 -10.66 -6.07
N LEU A 76 7.06 -11.34 -4.98
CA LEU A 76 6.61 -10.68 -3.75
C LEU A 76 7.77 -10.23 -2.85
N LYS A 77 8.96 -10.84 -2.97
CA LYS A 77 10.09 -10.56 -2.07
C LYS A 77 10.48 -9.07 -2.01
N PRO A 78 10.56 -8.32 -3.13
CA PRO A 78 10.87 -6.89 -3.09
C PRO A 78 9.86 -6.06 -2.27
N TRP A 79 8.62 -6.54 -2.14
CA TRP A 79 7.52 -5.85 -1.49
C TRP A 79 7.44 -6.08 0.01
N PHE A 80 8.25 -6.97 0.58
CA PHE A 80 8.14 -7.34 2.00
C PHE A 80 8.31 -6.15 2.95
N LEU A 81 9.22 -5.21 2.66
CA LEU A 81 9.39 -4.03 3.51
C LEU A 81 8.16 -3.11 3.45
N TYR A 82 7.60 -2.92 2.24
CA TYR A 82 6.36 -2.17 2.07
C TYR A 82 5.19 -2.82 2.81
N LEU A 83 4.99 -4.13 2.61
CA LEU A 83 3.94 -4.88 3.27
C LEU A 83 4.09 -4.85 4.79
N ARG A 84 5.31 -4.95 5.32
CA ARG A 84 5.55 -4.81 6.76
C ARG A 84 5.12 -3.44 7.27
N LEU A 85 5.52 -2.34 6.61
CA LEU A 85 5.13 -0.99 6.99
C LEU A 85 3.60 -0.81 6.92
N PHE A 86 3.01 -1.20 5.80
CA PHE A 86 1.57 -1.12 5.54
C PHE A 86 0.74 -1.92 6.55
N LEU A 87 1.07 -3.21 6.75
CA LEU A 87 0.35 -4.08 7.68
C LEU A 87 0.56 -3.65 9.14
N SER A 88 1.74 -3.14 9.50
CA SER A 88 1.98 -2.61 10.85
C SER A 88 1.06 -1.44 11.15
N GLY A 89 0.83 -0.54 10.19
CA GLY A 89 -0.16 0.53 10.32
C GLY A 89 -1.60 0.01 10.36
N LEU A 90 -1.96 -0.88 9.42
CA LEU A 90 -3.32 -1.39 9.28
C LEU A 90 -3.78 -2.14 10.53
N LEU A 91 -2.92 -2.97 11.13
CA LEU A 91 -3.23 -3.75 12.33
C LEU A 91 -3.40 -2.90 13.60
N ARG A 92 -3.01 -1.62 13.58
CA ARG A 92 -3.19 -0.68 14.71
C ARG A 92 -4.52 0.06 14.65
N LEU A 93 -5.18 0.06 13.49
CA LEU A 93 -6.49 0.69 13.35
C LEU A 93 -7.55 -0.07 14.15
N PRO A 94 -8.56 0.63 14.70
CA PRO A 94 -9.63 0.00 15.44
C PRO A 94 -10.39 -0.99 14.55
N LEU A 95 -10.53 -2.23 15.02
CA LEU A 95 -11.33 -3.24 14.34
C LEU A 95 -12.82 -2.94 14.55
N ILE A 96 -13.53 -2.68 13.46
CA ILE A 96 -14.99 -2.59 13.45
C ILE A 96 -15.55 -3.92 12.94
N ARG A 97 -16.43 -4.55 13.70
CA ARG A 97 -17.11 -5.79 13.30
C ARG A 97 -18.46 -5.44 12.69
N ASP A 98 -18.50 -5.38 11.37
CA ASP A 98 -19.71 -5.11 10.61
C ASP A 98 -19.71 -5.93 9.30
N THR A 99 -20.88 -6.04 8.67
CA THR A 99 -21.03 -6.71 7.38
C THR A 99 -20.73 -5.71 6.26
N VAL A 100 -19.68 -5.99 5.48
CA VAL A 100 -19.34 -5.18 4.29
C VAL A 100 -19.67 -5.94 3.01
N GLN A 101 -20.15 -5.23 2.00
CA GLN A 101 -20.44 -5.78 0.67
C GLN A 101 -19.35 -5.34 -0.31
N ARG A 102 -18.72 -6.31 -1.00
CA ARG A 102 -17.77 -6.04 -2.09
C ARG A 102 -18.43 -6.36 -3.43
N GLY A 103 -18.59 -5.35 -4.28
CA GLY A 103 -18.93 -5.55 -5.68
C GLY A 103 -17.79 -6.23 -6.42
N ILE A 104 -18.07 -7.33 -7.11
CA ILE A 104 -17.08 -8.06 -7.92
C ILE A 104 -17.44 -7.97 -9.39
N LYS A 105 -16.44 -7.79 -10.25
CA LYS A 105 -16.65 -7.90 -11.69
C LYS A 105 -16.85 -9.38 -12.04
N MET A 106 -17.79 -9.68 -12.92
CA MET A 106 -18.08 -11.05 -13.36
C MET A 106 -16.79 -11.68 -13.93
N GLY A 107 -16.30 -12.76 -13.31
CA GLY A 107 -15.05 -13.44 -13.67
C GLY A 107 -13.87 -13.25 -12.70
N GLU A 108 -13.98 -12.38 -11.69
CA GLU A 108 -13.00 -12.34 -10.58
C GLU A 108 -13.32 -13.46 -9.56
N THR A 109 -12.46 -14.47 -9.45
CA THR A 109 -12.58 -15.52 -8.42
C THR A 109 -12.27 -14.97 -7.04
N ILE A 110 -13.16 -15.21 -6.07
CA ILE A 110 -12.89 -15.01 -4.66
C ILE A 110 -11.99 -16.17 -4.20
N ILE A 111 -10.72 -15.88 -3.93
CA ILE A 111 -9.80 -16.79 -3.22
C ILE A 111 -9.86 -16.49 -1.72
#